data_AF-A0A452DN26-F1
#
_entry.id   AF-A0A452DN26-F1
#
_cell.length_a   1.000
_cell.length_b   1.000
_cell.length_c   1.000
_cell.angle_alpha   90.00
_cell.angle_beta   90.00
_cell.angle_gamma   90.00
#
_symmetry.space_group_name_H-M   'P 1'
#
loop_
_entity.id
_entity.type
_entity.pdbx_description
1 polymer ?
#
loop_
_entity_poly.entity_id
_entity_poly.type
_entity_poly.pdbx_seq_one_letter_code
_entity_poly.pdbx_strand_id
1 'polypeptide(L)'
;MAPSRNGMILKPHFHKDWQRRVATWFNQPARKIRRRKARQAKARRIAPRPASGPLRPVVRCPTTHWWSLVGVGGREFSGRRNKCTESLQANVQRLKEYRSKLILFPRKPSAPKKGDSSAEELKLATQLTGPVMPIRNVYKKEKARVITEEEKNFKAFASLRMARANARLFGIRAKRAKEAAEQDVEKKK
;
A
#
# COMPACT_ATOMS: atom_id res chain seq x y z
N MET A 1 23.57 36.51 -21.17
CA MET A 1 22.61 37.27 -21.98
C MET A 1 21.80 38.13 -21.02
N ALA A 2 21.73 39.43 -21.24
CA ALA A 2 20.83 40.29 -20.48
C ALA A 2 19.36 39.89 -20.82
N PRO A 3 18.45 39.94 -19.84
CA PRO A 3 17.03 39.66 -20.11
C PRO A 3 16.47 40.65 -21.15
N SER A 4 15.61 40.16 -22.04
CA SER A 4 14.85 40.98 -23.02
C SER A 4 13.53 41.47 -22.42
N ARG A 5 12.77 42.28 -23.18
CA ARG A 5 11.59 43.07 -22.77
C ARG A 5 10.74 42.45 -21.65
N ASN A 6 10.04 41.35 -21.93
CA ASN A 6 9.24 40.65 -20.92
C ASN A 6 9.48 39.15 -21.09
N GLY A 7 10.16 38.57 -20.11
CA GLY A 7 10.50 37.15 -20.07
C GLY A 7 10.53 36.63 -18.64
N MET A 8 10.31 35.33 -18.49
CA MET A 8 10.30 34.68 -17.19
C MET A 8 11.69 34.73 -16.53
N ILE A 9 11.74 35.05 -15.24
CA ILE A 9 12.98 34.97 -14.46
C ILE A 9 13.30 33.50 -14.23
N LEU A 10 14.24 32.97 -15.02
CA LEU A 10 14.69 31.59 -14.92
C LEU A 10 15.81 31.45 -13.88
N LYS A 11 15.83 30.32 -13.17
CA LYS A 11 16.94 29.91 -12.30
C LYS A 11 17.57 28.60 -12.82
N PRO A 12 18.31 28.64 -13.96
CA PRO A 12 18.90 27.44 -14.53
C PRO A 12 20.04 26.92 -13.66
N HIS A 13 19.97 25.67 -13.22
CA HIS A 13 21.01 25.05 -12.38
C HIS A 13 22.17 24.45 -13.20
N PHE A 14 22.68 25.19 -14.17
CA PHE A 14 23.81 24.79 -15.05
C PHE A 14 25.14 25.49 -14.70
N HIS A 15 25.25 26.04 -13.48
CA HIS A 15 26.42 26.81 -13.02
C HIS A 15 27.61 25.97 -12.54
N LYS A 16 27.47 24.66 -12.42
CA LYS A 16 28.55 23.73 -12.08
C LYS A 16 29.02 23.03 -13.35
N ASP A 17 30.16 22.33 -13.27
CA ASP A 17 30.59 21.41 -14.34
C ASP A 17 29.61 20.23 -14.47
N TRP A 18 28.53 20.46 -15.20
CA TRP A 18 27.46 19.51 -15.47
C TRP A 18 27.78 18.65 -16.69
N GLN A 19 28.56 19.19 -17.65
CA GLN A 19 28.95 18.50 -18.88
C GLN A 19 29.76 17.23 -18.58
N ARG A 20 30.63 17.27 -17.57
CA ARG A 20 31.36 16.07 -17.10
C ARG A 20 30.47 14.96 -16.52
N ARG A 21 29.24 15.27 -16.10
CA ARG A 21 28.30 14.34 -15.41
C ARG A 21 27.04 14.06 -16.23
N VAL A 22 27.14 14.16 -17.56
CA VAL A 22 26.03 13.83 -18.45
C VAL A 22 25.87 12.31 -18.53
N ALA A 23 24.80 11.80 -17.93
CA ALA A 23 24.41 10.40 -18.09
C ALA A 23 23.62 10.21 -19.39
N THR A 24 24.24 9.57 -20.39
CA THR A 24 23.54 9.16 -21.62
C THR A 24 22.82 7.83 -21.42
N TRP A 25 21.73 7.61 -22.18
CA TRP A 25 20.87 6.45 -22.04
C TRP A 25 20.92 5.50 -23.25
N PHE A 26 21.97 5.56 -24.06
CA PHE A 26 22.15 4.66 -25.22
C PHE A 26 22.22 3.18 -24.82
N ASN A 27 22.62 2.88 -23.58
CA ASN A 27 22.65 1.53 -23.03
C ASN A 27 21.28 0.99 -22.55
N GLN A 28 20.20 1.78 -22.64
CA GLN A 28 18.87 1.39 -22.19
C GLN A 28 18.34 0.10 -22.86
N PRO A 29 18.35 -0.07 -24.20
CA PRO A 29 17.91 -1.31 -24.85
C PRO A 29 18.75 -2.52 -24.45
N ALA A 30 20.08 -2.39 -24.41
CA ALA A 30 20.98 -3.46 -23.97
C ALA A 30 20.69 -3.87 -22.51
N ARG A 31 20.44 -2.90 -21.62
CA ARG A 31 20.06 -3.14 -20.22
C ARG A 31 18.70 -3.84 -20.12
N LYS A 32 17.73 -3.52 -20.99
CA LYS A 32 16.42 -4.22 -21.06
C LYS A 32 16.60 -5.68 -21.46
N ILE A 33 17.39 -5.96 -22.49
CA ILE A 33 17.70 -7.34 -22.93
C ILE A 33 18.42 -8.12 -21.83
N ARG A 34 19.47 -7.54 -21.23
CA ARG A 34 20.22 -8.17 -20.11
C ARG A 34 19.30 -8.53 -18.94
N ARG A 35 18.45 -7.59 -18.51
CA ARG A 35 17.47 -7.83 -17.43
C ARG A 35 16.45 -8.92 -17.80
N ARG A 36 16.01 -8.99 -19.07
CA ARG A 36 15.10 -10.04 -19.56
C ARG A 36 15.76 -11.42 -19.49
N LYS A 37 16.97 -11.56 -20.03
CA LYS A 37 17.73 -12.83 -20.00
C LYS A 37 17.97 -13.29 -18.56
N ALA A 38 18.39 -12.39 -17.67
CA ALA A 38 18.58 -12.71 -16.25
C ALA A 38 17.27 -13.16 -15.56
N ARG A 39 16.14 -12.52 -15.87
CA ARG A 39 14.81 -12.94 -15.38
C ARG A 39 14.43 -14.34 -15.88
N GLN A 40 14.67 -14.64 -17.16
CA GLN A 40 14.40 -15.95 -17.75
C GLN A 40 15.30 -17.04 -17.13
N ALA A 41 16.60 -16.78 -16.97
CA ALA A 41 17.53 -17.69 -16.32
C ALA A 41 17.12 -17.98 -14.86
N LYS A 42 16.74 -16.95 -14.10
CA LYS A 42 16.21 -17.11 -12.74
C LYS A 42 14.95 -17.97 -12.72
N ALA A 43 14.00 -17.72 -13.62
CA ALA A 43 12.74 -18.47 -13.69
C ALA A 43 12.98 -19.96 -13.96
N ARG A 44 13.84 -20.30 -14.94
CA ARG A 44 14.24 -21.69 -15.24
C ARG A 44 14.90 -22.37 -14.04
N ARG A 45 15.80 -21.66 -13.34
CA ARG A 45 16.52 -22.21 -12.17
C ARG A 45 15.62 -22.60 -11.00
N ILE A 46 14.52 -21.87 -10.78
CA ILE A 46 13.66 -22.08 -9.61
C ILE A 46 12.39 -22.88 -9.91
N ALA A 47 12.21 -23.34 -11.15
CA ALA A 47 11.06 -24.16 -11.52
C ALA A 47 10.94 -25.37 -10.57
N PRO A 48 9.73 -25.70 -10.06
CA PRO A 48 8.41 -25.20 -10.48
C PRO A 48 7.91 -23.93 -9.76
N ARG A 49 8.71 -23.28 -8.91
CA ARG A 49 8.25 -22.13 -8.10
C ARG A 49 7.87 -20.91 -8.96
N PRO A 50 6.92 -20.06 -8.52
CA PRO A 50 6.54 -18.83 -9.21
C PRO A 50 7.73 -17.89 -9.48
N ALA A 51 7.84 -17.37 -10.71
CA ALA A 51 8.97 -16.56 -11.13
C ALA A 51 9.04 -15.18 -10.44
N SER A 52 7.90 -14.64 -9.99
CA SER A 52 7.79 -13.33 -9.36
C SER A 52 8.23 -13.29 -7.90
N GLY A 53 8.41 -14.45 -7.25
CA GLY A 53 8.81 -14.57 -5.86
C GLY A 53 7.66 -14.91 -4.90
N PRO A 54 7.82 -14.65 -3.59
CA PRO A 54 6.84 -15.05 -2.58
C PRO A 54 5.57 -14.20 -2.61
N LEU A 55 4.51 -14.72 -1.99
CA LEU A 55 3.29 -13.96 -1.75
C LEU A 55 3.58 -12.73 -0.87
N ARG A 56 2.95 -11.61 -1.22
CA ARG A 56 3.06 -10.36 -0.48
C ARG A 56 1.71 -9.95 0.15
N PRO A 57 1.73 -9.30 1.33
CA PRO A 57 0.52 -8.86 2.02
C PRO A 57 -0.17 -7.69 1.30
N VAL A 58 -1.46 -7.58 1.59
CA VAL A 58 -2.32 -6.45 1.23
C VAL A 58 -2.10 -5.34 2.24
N VAL A 59 -1.70 -4.16 1.77
CA VAL A 59 -1.28 -3.05 2.63
C VAL A 59 -1.87 -1.72 2.15
N ARG A 60 -2.31 -0.90 3.10
CA ARG A 60 -2.70 0.50 2.88
C ARG A 60 -1.47 1.42 2.88
N CYS A 61 -1.41 2.35 1.95
CA CYS A 61 -0.34 3.35 1.91
C CYS A 61 -0.46 4.35 3.09
N PRO A 62 0.66 4.90 3.60
CA PRO A 62 0.68 5.56 4.90
C PRO A 62 0.14 7.00 4.91
N THR A 63 0.19 7.73 3.80
CA THR A 63 -0.20 9.15 3.77
C THR A 63 -1.66 9.32 3.36
N THR A 64 -2.28 10.42 3.79
CA THR A 64 -3.67 10.77 3.48
C THR A 64 -3.96 10.83 1.98
N HIS A 65 -2.99 11.28 1.18
CA HIS A 65 -3.12 11.29 -0.28
C HIS A 65 -3.27 9.88 -0.86
N TRP A 66 -2.51 8.90 -0.33
CA TRP A 66 -2.39 7.57 -0.91
C TRP A 66 -3.18 6.48 -0.19
N TRP A 67 -3.78 6.78 0.97
CA TRP A 67 -4.40 5.79 1.85
C TRP A 67 -5.55 4.98 1.20
N SER A 68 -6.24 5.55 0.22
CA SER A 68 -7.35 4.92 -0.50
C SER A 68 -6.85 3.80 -1.43
N LEU A 69 -5.60 3.87 -1.87
CA LEU A 69 -4.97 2.84 -2.66
C LEU A 69 -4.52 1.68 -1.76
N VAL A 70 -4.75 0.47 -2.26
CA VAL A 70 -4.17 -0.74 -1.70
C VAL A 70 -2.99 -1.14 -2.56
N GLY A 71 -1.84 -1.29 -1.92
CA GLY A 71 -0.60 -1.67 -2.57
C GLY A 71 -0.16 -3.06 -2.18
N VAL A 72 0.76 -3.59 -2.98
CA VAL A 72 1.55 -4.74 -2.57
C VAL A 72 2.55 -4.27 -1.50
N GLY A 73 2.53 -4.89 -0.33
CA GLY A 73 3.50 -4.60 0.72
C GLY A 73 4.94 -4.72 0.22
N GLY A 74 5.76 -3.71 0.52
CA GLY A 74 7.20 -3.74 0.22
C GLY A 74 7.99 -4.78 1.03
N ARG A 75 7.46 -5.19 2.19
CA ARG A 75 8.05 -6.16 3.14
C ARG A 75 7.10 -7.33 3.39
N GLU A 76 7.65 -8.45 3.85
CA GLU A 76 6.97 -9.71 4.16
C GLU A 76 5.88 -9.55 5.23
N PHE A 77 5.11 -10.62 5.49
CA PHE A 77 4.02 -10.62 6.47
C PHE A 77 4.51 -10.44 7.92
N SER A 78 5.77 -10.76 8.22
CA SER A 78 6.38 -10.64 9.55
C SER A 78 7.01 -9.25 9.78
N GLY A 79 7.02 -8.80 11.04
CA GLY A 79 7.65 -7.54 11.45
C GLY A 79 6.80 -6.27 11.29
N ARG A 80 5.51 -6.41 10.92
CA ARG A 80 4.54 -5.30 10.90
C ARG A 80 3.53 -5.50 12.04
N ARG A 81 3.12 -4.40 12.69
CA ARG A 81 2.03 -4.42 13.68
C ARG A 81 0.71 -4.14 12.98
N ASN A 82 -0.32 -4.93 13.28
CA ASN A 82 -1.68 -4.71 12.80
C ASN A 82 -2.42 -3.80 13.78
N LYS A 83 -3.00 -2.71 13.26
CA LYS A 83 -3.81 -1.76 14.06
C LYS A 83 -5.32 -1.92 13.83
N CYS A 84 -5.72 -2.55 12.72
CA CYS A 84 -7.12 -2.78 12.38
C CYS A 84 -7.37 -4.26 12.08
N THR A 85 -8.49 -4.76 12.59
CA THR A 85 -8.96 -6.14 12.44
C THR A 85 -9.28 -6.49 10.99
N GLU A 86 -9.86 -5.55 10.24
CA GLU A 86 -10.19 -5.72 8.82
C GLU A 86 -8.98 -6.09 7.97
N SER A 87 -7.86 -5.37 8.13
CA SER A 87 -6.63 -5.66 7.38
C SER A 87 -6.00 -6.99 7.78
N LEU A 88 -6.12 -7.36 9.05
CA LEU A 88 -5.66 -8.64 9.56
C LEU A 88 -6.50 -9.77 8.95
N GLN A 89 -7.82 -9.66 8.98
CA GLN A 89 -8.74 -10.64 8.40
C GLN A 89 -8.51 -10.82 6.89
N ALA A 90 -8.37 -9.72 6.14
CA ALA A 90 -8.07 -9.77 4.71
C ALA A 90 -6.76 -10.50 4.41
N ASN A 91 -5.70 -10.27 5.20
CA ASN A 91 -4.42 -10.94 5.03
C ASN A 91 -4.43 -12.41 5.49
N VAL A 92 -5.16 -12.73 6.56
CA VAL A 92 -5.39 -14.11 7.00
C VAL A 92 -6.14 -14.88 5.93
N GLN A 93 -7.21 -14.33 5.38
CA GLN A 93 -7.97 -14.95 4.29
C GLN A 93 -7.10 -15.17 3.06
N ARG A 94 -6.27 -14.18 2.70
CA ARG A 94 -5.30 -14.30 1.61
C ARG A 94 -4.26 -15.41 1.84
N LEU A 95 -3.79 -15.60 3.07
CA LEU A 95 -2.88 -16.70 3.39
C LEU A 95 -3.58 -18.06 3.32
N LYS A 96 -4.84 -18.16 3.75
CA LYS A 96 -5.65 -19.38 3.61
C LYS A 96 -5.86 -19.74 2.14
N GLU A 97 -6.24 -18.78 1.32
CA GLU A 97 -6.42 -18.95 -0.13
C GLU A 97 -5.10 -19.32 -0.84
N TYR A 98 -3.98 -18.74 -0.39
CA TYR A 98 -2.67 -19.14 -0.92
C TYR A 98 -2.35 -20.59 -0.58
N ARG A 99 -2.57 -20.99 0.68
CA ARG A 99 -2.29 -22.35 1.16
C ARG A 99 -3.11 -23.39 0.41
N SER A 100 -4.36 -23.11 0.08
CA SER A 100 -5.21 -24.03 -0.70
C SER A 100 -4.77 -24.15 -2.16
N LYS A 101 -4.10 -23.13 -2.72
CA LYS A 101 -3.58 -23.11 -4.10
C LYS A 101 -2.13 -23.59 -4.20
N LEU A 102 -1.46 -23.83 -3.07
CA LEU A 102 -0.05 -24.19 -3.03
C LEU A 102 0.11 -25.70 -3.25
N ILE A 103 0.75 -26.08 -4.35
CA ILE A 103 1.18 -27.46 -4.60
C ILE A 103 2.51 -27.68 -3.89
N LEU A 104 2.55 -28.57 -2.89
CA LEU A 104 3.75 -28.85 -2.10
C LEU A 104 4.42 -30.14 -2.58
N PHE A 105 5.63 -30.00 -3.12
CA PHE A 105 6.42 -31.14 -3.59
C PHE A 105 7.06 -31.88 -2.40
N PRO A 106 6.98 -33.23 -2.36
CA PRO A 106 7.72 -34.04 -1.39
C PRO A 106 9.22 -33.75 -1.44
N ARG A 107 9.89 -33.78 -0.28
CA ARG A 107 11.36 -33.66 -0.24
C ARG A 107 12.06 -34.89 -0.81
N LYS A 108 11.48 -36.07 -0.59
CA LYS A 108 11.90 -37.34 -1.18
C LYS A 108 10.75 -37.87 -2.06
N PRO A 109 10.91 -37.93 -3.39
CA PRO A 109 9.83 -38.35 -4.29
C PRO A 109 9.33 -39.78 -4.02
N SER A 110 10.22 -40.68 -3.57
CA SER A 110 9.90 -42.06 -3.23
C SER A 110 9.17 -42.24 -1.90
N ALA A 111 9.17 -41.22 -1.02
CA ALA A 111 8.55 -41.31 0.30
C ALA A 111 7.79 -40.01 0.66
N PRO A 112 6.64 -39.75 0.01
CA PRO A 112 5.77 -38.62 0.33
C PRO A 112 5.31 -38.63 1.79
N LYS A 113 5.15 -37.44 2.38
CA LYS A 113 4.72 -37.24 3.76
C LYS A 113 3.35 -36.58 3.82
N LYS A 114 2.74 -36.60 5.02
CA LYS A 114 1.45 -35.96 5.28
C LYS A 114 1.55 -34.46 5.01
N GLY A 115 0.76 -33.98 4.05
CA GLY A 115 0.72 -32.57 3.63
C GLY A 115 1.44 -32.28 2.32
N ASP A 116 2.11 -33.28 1.72
CA ASP A 116 2.57 -33.20 0.33
C ASP A 116 1.39 -33.38 -0.64
N SER A 117 1.54 -32.86 -1.86
CA SER A 117 0.55 -32.96 -2.93
C SER A 117 0.51 -34.36 -3.57
N SER A 118 -0.63 -34.70 -4.17
CA SER A 118 -0.82 -35.97 -4.90
C SER A 118 0.03 -36.01 -6.19
N ALA A 119 0.34 -37.21 -6.68
CA ALA A 119 1.12 -37.37 -7.90
C ALA A 119 0.46 -36.72 -9.15
N GLU A 120 -0.87 -36.60 -9.15
CA GLU A 120 -1.64 -35.93 -10.21
C GLU A 120 -1.44 -34.42 -10.16
N GLU A 121 -1.52 -33.81 -8.97
CA GLU A 121 -1.26 -32.38 -8.77
C GLU A 121 0.18 -32.00 -9.15
N LEU A 122 1.14 -32.88 -8.87
CA LEU A 122 2.55 -32.67 -9.24
C LEU A 122 2.73 -32.57 -10.76
N LYS A 123 1.96 -33.32 -11.55
CA LYS A 123 2.00 -33.25 -13.02
C LYS A 123 1.35 -31.98 -13.56
N LEU A 124 0.32 -31.48 -12.88
CA LEU A 124 -0.37 -30.23 -13.22
C LEU A 124 0.43 -28.98 -12.83
N ALA A 125 1.45 -29.13 -11.97
CA ALA A 125 2.24 -28.02 -11.47
C ALA A 125 3.00 -27.30 -12.60
N THR A 126 2.55 -26.08 -12.89
CA THR A 126 3.18 -25.20 -13.88
C THR A 126 3.71 -23.93 -13.21
N GLN A 127 4.78 -23.37 -13.79
CA GLN A 127 5.35 -22.14 -13.27
C GLN A 127 4.41 -20.95 -13.56
N LEU A 128 3.89 -20.33 -12.51
CA LEU A 128 3.09 -19.11 -12.64
C LEU A 128 3.94 -17.94 -13.17
N THR A 129 3.47 -17.32 -14.25
CA THR A 129 4.03 -16.08 -14.79
C THR A 129 3.32 -14.87 -14.16
N GLY A 130 4.08 -13.82 -13.83
CA GLY A 130 3.55 -12.63 -13.16
C GLY A 130 3.38 -12.77 -11.65
N PRO A 131 2.80 -11.76 -10.97
CA PRO A 131 2.64 -11.73 -9.52
C PRO A 131 1.71 -12.83 -8.99
N VAL A 132 2.12 -13.54 -7.94
CA VAL A 132 1.26 -14.49 -7.23
C VAL A 132 0.08 -13.75 -6.58
N MET A 133 -1.15 -14.10 -6.98
CA MET A 133 -2.41 -13.49 -6.52
C MET A 133 -2.38 -11.96 -6.57
N PRO A 134 -2.44 -11.35 -7.76
CA PRO A 134 -2.31 -9.90 -7.92
C PRO A 134 -3.38 -9.15 -7.12
N ILE A 135 -2.97 -8.11 -6.39
CA ILE A 135 -3.87 -7.25 -5.62
C ILE A 135 -4.54 -6.28 -6.58
N ARG A 136 -5.87 -6.18 -6.47
CA ARG A 136 -6.67 -5.22 -7.23
C ARG A 136 -7.40 -4.30 -6.25
N ASN A 137 -7.47 -3.02 -6.60
CA ASN A 137 -8.33 -2.09 -5.86
C ASN A 137 -9.78 -2.38 -6.28
N VAL A 138 -10.55 -2.91 -5.34
CA VAL A 138 -11.97 -3.19 -5.54
C VAL A 138 -12.77 -2.07 -4.89
N TYR A 139 -13.69 -1.49 -5.65
CA TYR A 139 -14.65 -0.52 -5.17
C TYR A 139 -16.02 -1.20 -5.08
N LYS A 140 -16.66 -1.08 -3.92
CA LYS A 140 -18.02 -1.57 -3.74
C LYS A 140 -18.96 -0.64 -4.50
N LYS A 141 -19.78 -1.20 -5.40
CA LYS A 141 -20.85 -0.46 -6.06
C LYS A 141 -22.05 -0.41 -5.12
N GLU A 142 -22.46 0.79 -4.74
CA GLU A 142 -23.66 1.00 -3.94
C GLU A 142 -24.89 1.11 -4.85
N LYS A 143 -26.05 0.65 -4.35
CA LYS A 143 -27.32 0.76 -5.08
C LYS A 143 -27.94 2.14 -4.81
N ALA A 144 -28.68 2.65 -5.79
CA ALA A 144 -29.48 3.86 -5.59
C ALA A 144 -30.48 3.63 -4.44
N ARG A 145 -30.59 4.61 -3.55
CA ARG A 145 -31.48 4.61 -2.38
C ARG A 145 -32.20 5.94 -2.28
N VAL A 146 -33.41 5.93 -1.73
CA VAL A 146 -34.16 7.15 -1.42
C VAL A 146 -33.44 7.87 -0.28
N ILE A 147 -33.27 9.19 -0.43
CA ILE A 147 -32.60 10.04 0.56
C ILE A 147 -33.52 10.19 1.78
N THR A 148 -32.97 9.98 2.98
CA THR A 148 -33.74 10.15 4.23
C THR A 148 -33.90 11.63 4.59
N GLU A 149 -34.92 11.98 5.37
CA GLU A 149 -35.10 13.37 5.83
C GLU A 149 -33.93 13.88 6.68
N GLU A 150 -33.27 12.99 7.43
CA GLU A 150 -32.04 13.33 8.17
C GLU A 150 -30.88 13.74 7.25
N GLU A 151 -30.68 13.01 6.14
CA GLU A 151 -29.64 13.32 5.15
C GLU A 151 -29.91 14.65 4.45
N LYS A 152 -31.18 14.97 4.17
CA LYS A 152 -31.57 16.28 3.60
C LYS A 152 -31.29 17.43 4.56
N ASN A 153 -31.52 17.21 5.85
CA ASN A 153 -31.36 18.23 6.88
C ASN A 153 -29.91 18.36 7.40
N PHE A 154 -29.00 17.45 7.00
CA PHE A 154 -27.62 17.47 7.43
C PHE A 154 -26.81 18.64 6.83
N LYS A 155 -26.40 19.59 7.67
CA LYS A 155 -25.61 20.77 7.28
C LYS A 155 -24.11 20.47 7.17
N ALA A 156 -23.69 19.76 6.13
CA ALA A 156 -22.30 19.30 5.96
C ALA A 156 -21.24 20.41 6.13
N PHE A 157 -21.43 21.58 5.52
CA PHE A 157 -20.49 22.70 5.61
C PHE A 157 -20.34 23.22 7.06
N ALA A 158 -21.46 23.43 7.75
CA ALA A 158 -21.47 23.88 9.13
C ALA A 158 -20.79 22.85 10.05
N SER A 159 -21.09 21.56 9.86
CA SER A 159 -20.44 20.47 10.60
C SER A 159 -18.93 20.46 10.44
N LEU A 160 -18.41 20.63 9.22
CA LEU A 160 -16.97 20.71 8.97
C LEU A 160 -16.32 21.93 9.65
N ARG A 161 -16.98 23.09 9.62
CA ARG A 161 -16.49 24.32 10.28
C ARG A 161 -16.47 24.18 11.80
N MET A 162 -17.53 23.62 12.38
CA MET A 162 -17.61 23.36 13.82
C MET A 162 -16.58 22.32 14.28
N ALA A 163 -16.36 21.25 13.51
CA ALA A 163 -15.33 20.26 13.82
C ALA A 163 -13.92 20.89 13.85
N ARG A 164 -13.58 21.75 12.87
CA ARG A 164 -12.32 22.50 12.87
C ARG A 164 -12.21 23.44 14.08
N ALA A 165 -13.28 24.17 14.41
CA ALA A 165 -13.30 25.07 15.56
C ALA A 165 -13.13 24.31 16.90
N ASN A 166 -13.83 23.19 17.06
CA ASN A 166 -13.73 22.33 18.24
C ASN A 166 -12.32 21.73 18.39
N ALA A 167 -11.74 21.20 17.31
CA ALA A 167 -10.36 20.69 17.32
C ALA A 167 -9.35 21.77 17.69
N ARG A 168 -9.52 23.00 17.19
CA ARG A 168 -8.66 24.15 17.52
C ARG A 168 -8.81 24.61 18.97
N LEU A 169 -10.04 24.63 19.49
CA LEU A 169 -10.37 25.21 20.80
C LEU A 169 -10.44 24.18 21.94
N PHE A 170 -10.17 22.89 21.67
CA PHE A 170 -10.29 21.81 22.65
C PHE A 170 -9.48 22.08 23.93
N GLY A 171 -8.19 22.37 23.79
CA GLY A 171 -7.31 22.61 24.95
C GLY A 171 -7.69 23.84 25.75
N ILE A 172 -8.07 24.94 25.08
CA ILE A 172 -8.48 26.19 25.74
C ILE A 172 -9.78 25.98 26.53
N ARG A 173 -10.75 25.28 25.95
CA ARG A 173 -12.01 24.97 26.63
C ARG A 173 -11.79 24.04 27.82
N ALA A 174 -10.93 23.03 27.68
CA ALA A 174 -10.57 22.14 28.80
C ALA A 174 -9.87 22.90 29.94
N LYS A 175 -8.94 23.80 29.62
CA LYS A 175 -8.25 24.66 30.60
C LYS A 175 -9.25 25.56 31.34
N ARG A 176 -10.10 26.29 30.61
CA ARG A 176 -11.11 27.17 31.21
C ARG A 176 -12.11 26.41 32.08
N ALA A 177 -12.53 25.22 31.66
CA ALA A 177 -13.40 24.37 32.47
C ALA A 177 -12.72 23.93 33.78
N LYS A 178 -11.42 23.62 33.73
CA LYS A 178 -10.63 23.28 34.92
C LYS A 178 -10.47 24.47 35.86
N GLU A 179 -10.09 25.64 35.34
CA GLU A 179 -9.94 26.87 36.12
C GLU A 179 -11.26 27.31 36.76
N ALA A 180 -12.37 27.23 36.02
CA ALA A 180 -13.70 27.52 36.57
C ALA A 180 -14.08 26.56 37.70
N ALA A 181 -13.81 25.26 37.53
CA ALA A 181 -14.06 24.28 38.58
C ALA A 181 -13.19 24.50 39.83
N GLU A 182 -11.93 24.90 39.66
CA GLU A 182 -11.03 25.25 40.78
C GLU A 182 -11.53 26.49 41.52
N GLN A 183 -11.96 27.53 40.80
CA GLN A 183 -12.55 28.73 41.40
C GLN A 183 -13.87 28.43 42.13
N ASP A 184 -14.71 27.56 41.59
CA ASP A 184 -15.96 27.15 42.25
C ASP A 184 -15.71 26.30 43.50
N VAL A 185 -14.61 25.54 43.55
CA VAL A 185 -14.17 24.84 44.77
C VAL A 185 -13.62 25.81 45.80
N GLU A 186 -12.83 26.80 45.37
CA GLU A 186 -12.28 27.83 46.25
C GLU A 186 -13.39 28.70 46.86
N LYS A 187 -14.42 29.05 46.10
CA LYS A 187 -15.62 29.76 46.61
C LYS A 187 -16.47 28.95 47.60
N LYS A 188 -16.34 27.63 47.61
CA LYS A 188 -17.08 26.73 48.53
C LYS A 188 -16.29 26.39 49.79
N LYS A 189 -15.00 26.72 49.84
CA LYS A 189 -14.19 26.70 51.06
C LYS A 189 -14.40 27.99 51.84
#